data_AF-A0A821M7C1-F1
#
_entry.id   AF-A0A821M7C1-F1
#
_cell.length_a   1.000
_cell.length_b   1.000
_cell.length_c   1.000
_cell.angle_alpha   90.00
_cell.angle_beta   90.00
_cell.angle_gamma   90.00
#
_symmetry.space_group_name_H-M   'P 1'
#
loop_
_entity.id
_entity.type
_entity.pdbx_description
1 polymer ?
#
loop_
_entity_poly.entity_id
_entity_poly.type
_entity_poly.pdbx_seq_one_letter_code
_entity_poly.pdbx_strand_id
1 'polypeptide(L)'
;FISACGDQECAVENIKEKSKRICLNEELKYYRIAVNEFNLKIKPSTTSALEFWKMHYVQLPLLSNLAKVHLVACGSSVPSESAFSCSAFVARKERSRLSPENLAYSVFLKDKLDKN
;
A
#
# COMPACT_ATOMS: atom_id res chain seq x y z
N PHE A 1 -33.71 38.02 -16.87
CA PHE A 1 -32.68 37.11 -17.40
C PHE A 1 -31.91 36.52 -16.23
N ILE A 2 -32.38 35.41 -15.65
CA ILE A 2 -31.61 34.64 -14.67
C ILE A 2 -31.20 33.36 -15.39
N SER A 3 -29.90 33.23 -15.61
CA SER A 3 -29.27 32.15 -16.37
C SER A 3 -29.28 30.86 -15.55
N ALA A 4 -29.86 29.80 -16.12
CA ALA A 4 -29.76 28.45 -15.60
C ALA A 4 -28.32 27.94 -15.77
N CYS A 5 -27.48 28.09 -14.74
CA CYS A 5 -26.09 27.64 -14.74
C CYS A 5 -25.84 26.41 -13.83
N GLY A 6 -26.86 25.94 -13.08
CA GLY A 6 -26.70 24.88 -12.07
C GLY A 6 -26.83 23.44 -12.57
N ASP A 7 -27.53 23.20 -13.68
CA ASP A 7 -27.88 21.83 -14.10
C ASP A 7 -26.76 21.14 -14.91
N GLN A 8 -25.88 21.91 -15.55
CA GLN A 8 -24.80 21.36 -16.38
C GLN A 8 -23.65 20.76 -15.56
N GLU A 9 -23.30 21.33 -14.40
CA GLU A 9 -22.18 20.85 -13.58
C GLU A 9 -22.50 19.48 -12.93
N CYS A 10 -23.68 19.33 -12.34
CA CYS A 10 -24.16 18.07 -11.75
C CYS A 10 -24.27 16.93 -12.79
N ALA A 11 -24.69 17.23 -14.03
CA ALA A 11 -24.80 16.24 -15.09
C ALA A 11 -23.42 15.72 -15.54
N VAL A 12 -22.42 16.61 -15.63
CA VAL A 12 -21.05 16.27 -16.03
C VAL A 12 -20.36 15.42 -14.98
N GLU A 13 -20.55 15.71 -13.68
CA GLU A 13 -20.01 14.88 -12.60
C GLU A 13 -20.58 13.46 -12.61
N ASN A 14 -21.89 13.32 -12.82
CA ASN A 14 -22.56 12.02 -12.85
C ASN A 14 -22.09 11.16 -14.04
N ILE A 15 -21.86 11.77 -15.21
CA ILE A 15 -21.29 11.09 -16.39
C ILE A 15 -19.85 10.64 -16.12
N LYS A 16 -19.03 11.49 -15.51
CA LYS A 16 -17.63 11.18 -15.15
C LYS A 16 -17.56 10.04 -14.14
N GLU A 17 -18.44 10.03 -13.16
CA GLU A 17 -18.50 8.98 -12.14
C GLU A 17 -19.00 7.65 -12.74
N LYS A 18 -20.01 7.70 -13.61
CA LYS A 18 -20.47 6.52 -14.35
C LYS A 18 -19.38 5.96 -15.25
N SER A 19 -18.64 6.80 -15.97
CA SER A 19 -17.50 6.41 -16.79
C SER A 19 -16.39 5.75 -15.96
N LYS A 20 -16.03 6.34 -14.81
CA LYS A 20 -15.09 5.73 -13.85
C LYS A 20 -15.57 4.37 -13.36
N ARG A 21 -16.85 4.23 -12.99
CA ARG A 21 -17.43 2.95 -12.56
C ARG A 21 -17.39 1.90 -13.67
N ILE A 22 -17.65 2.28 -14.92
CA ILE A 22 -17.55 1.37 -16.07
C ILE A 22 -16.10 0.87 -16.22
N CYS A 23 -15.14 1.79 -16.20
CA CYS A 23 -13.70 1.46 -16.28
C CYS A 23 -13.26 0.53 -15.13
N LEU A 24 -13.70 0.80 -13.89
CA LEU A 24 -13.39 -0.04 -12.73
C LEU A 24 -14.02 -1.44 -12.82
N ASN A 25 -15.25 -1.56 -13.35
CA ASN A 25 -15.88 -2.86 -13.53
C ASN A 25 -15.14 -3.72 -14.55
N GLU A 26 -14.63 -3.12 -15.63
CA GLU A 26 -13.79 -3.81 -16.62
C GLU A 26 -12.49 -4.30 -15.98
N GLU A 27 -11.83 -3.42 -15.22
CA GLU A 27 -10.60 -3.74 -14.50
C GLU A 27 -10.81 -4.87 -13.46
N LEU A 28 -11.94 -4.86 -12.73
CA LEU A 28 -12.32 -5.93 -11.80
C LEU A 28 -12.56 -7.27 -12.49
N LYS A 29 -13.16 -7.26 -13.69
CA LYS A 29 -13.35 -8.49 -14.47
C LYS A 29 -12.00 -9.08 -14.88
N TYR A 30 -11.08 -8.25 -15.37
CA TYR A 30 -9.73 -8.69 -15.72
C TYR A 30 -8.97 -9.22 -14.50
N TYR A 31 -9.05 -8.50 -13.37
CA TYR A 31 -8.43 -8.93 -12.11
C TYR A 31 -8.86 -10.34 -11.68
N ARG A 32 -10.16 -10.65 -11.75
CA ARG A 32 -10.67 -11.98 -11.37
C ARG A 32 -10.06 -13.10 -12.22
N ILE A 33 -9.91 -12.88 -13.52
CA ILE A 33 -9.32 -13.86 -14.43
C ILE A 33 -7.83 -14.00 -14.15
N ALA A 34 -7.11 -12.87 -14.11
CA ALA A 34 -5.66 -12.84 -13.89
C ALA A 34 -5.25 -13.48 -12.55
N VAL A 35 -5.97 -13.22 -11.46
CA VAL A 35 -5.70 -13.83 -10.16
C VAL A 35 -5.93 -15.34 -10.19
N ASN A 36 -7.01 -15.79 -10.85
CA ASN A 36 -7.29 -17.22 -10.95
C ASN A 36 -6.18 -17.94 -11.72
N GLU A 37 -5.75 -17.39 -12.86
CA GLU A 37 -4.63 -17.92 -13.64
C GLU A 37 -3.31 -17.90 -12.87
N PHE A 38 -3.05 -16.84 -12.10
CA PHE A 38 -1.86 -16.73 -11.25
C PHE A 38 -1.86 -17.79 -10.14
N ASN A 39 -2.98 -17.96 -9.43
CA ASN A 39 -3.12 -18.92 -8.34
C ASN A 39 -3.06 -20.39 -8.79
N LEU A 40 -3.36 -20.67 -10.06
CA LEU A 40 -3.16 -22.00 -10.65
C LEU A 40 -1.67 -22.32 -10.88
N LYS A 41 -0.85 -21.30 -11.14
CA LYS A 41 0.58 -21.45 -11.43
C LYS A 41 1.46 -21.33 -10.19
N ILE A 42 1.10 -20.43 -9.28
CA ILE A 42 1.89 -20.06 -8.11
C ILE A 42 1.07 -20.36 -6.85
N LYS A 43 1.66 -21.16 -5.96
CA LYS A 43 1.05 -21.46 -4.66
C LYS A 43 1.04 -20.19 -3.80
N PRO A 44 -0.07 -19.90 -3.08
CA PRO A 44 -0.14 -18.75 -2.20
C PRO A 44 0.97 -18.81 -1.12
N SER A 45 1.75 -17.72 -1.07
CA SER A 45 2.81 -17.46 -0.12
C SER A 45 2.70 -16.03 0.41
N THR A 46 3.50 -15.66 1.41
CA THR A 46 3.56 -14.30 1.94
C THR A 46 4.00 -13.25 0.91
N THR A 47 4.72 -13.64 -0.14
CA THR A 47 5.20 -12.75 -1.22
C THR A 47 4.35 -12.82 -2.49
N SER A 48 3.59 -13.89 -2.68
CA SER A 48 2.83 -14.16 -3.90
C SER A 48 1.90 -13.01 -4.31
N ALA A 49 1.24 -12.35 -3.35
CA ALA A 49 0.41 -11.19 -3.62
C ALA A 49 1.22 -10.00 -4.18
N LEU A 50 2.41 -9.73 -3.63
CA LEU A 50 3.29 -8.66 -4.11
C LEU A 50 3.84 -8.97 -5.51
N GLU A 51 4.15 -10.23 -5.79
CA GLU A 51 4.58 -10.70 -7.10
C GLU A 51 3.49 -10.52 -8.17
N PHE A 52 2.23 -10.86 -7.84
CA PHE A 52 1.10 -10.61 -8.72
C PHE A 52 0.99 -9.13 -9.09
N TRP A 53 0.98 -8.23 -8.09
CA TRP A 53 0.86 -6.79 -8.35
C TRP A 53 2.07 -6.22 -9.09
N LYS A 54 3.27 -6.77 -8.90
CA LYS A 54 4.47 -6.38 -9.67
C LYS A 54 4.33 -6.70 -11.16
N MET A 55 3.64 -7.77 -11.53
CA MET A 55 3.41 -8.13 -12.93
C MET A 55 2.22 -7.42 -13.56
N HIS A 56 1.18 -7.13 -12.77
CA HIS A 56 -0.11 -6.66 -13.30
C HIS A 56 -0.40 -5.17 -13.07
N TYR A 57 0.50 -4.39 -12.45
CA TYR A 57 0.23 -2.98 -12.13
C TYR A 57 -0.08 -2.10 -13.34
N VAL A 58 0.46 -2.43 -14.52
CA VAL A 58 0.22 -1.66 -15.76
C VAL A 58 -1.19 -1.94 -16.30
N GLN A 59 -1.62 -3.20 -16.28
CA GLN A 59 -2.95 -3.59 -16.75
C GLN A 59 -4.06 -3.28 -15.74
N LEU A 60 -3.70 -3.14 -14.46
CA LEU A 60 -4.61 -2.88 -13.34
C LEU A 60 -4.26 -1.57 -12.60
N PRO A 61 -4.36 -0.39 -13.25
CA PRO A 61 -3.90 0.86 -12.65
C PRO A 61 -4.75 1.33 -11.45
N LEU A 62 -6.07 1.16 -11.45
CA LEU A 62 -6.92 1.60 -10.34
C LEU A 62 -6.80 0.65 -9.15
N LEU A 63 -6.84 -0.66 -9.41
CA LEU A 63 -6.76 -1.67 -8.39
C LEU A 63 -5.36 -1.80 -7.80
N SER A 64 -4.30 -1.59 -8.60
CA SER A 64 -2.92 -1.61 -8.07
C SER A 64 -2.64 -0.47 -7.11
N ASN A 65 -3.23 0.71 -7.31
CA ASN A 65 -3.15 1.81 -6.36
C ASN A 65 -3.82 1.45 -5.03
N LEU A 66 -5.00 0.81 -5.08
CA LEU A 66 -5.67 0.32 -3.89
C LEU A 66 -4.85 -0.78 -3.20
N ALA A 67 -4.32 -1.72 -3.96
CA ALA A 67 -3.53 -2.83 -3.45
C ALA A 67 -2.26 -2.36 -2.74
N LYS A 68 -1.58 -1.32 -3.24
CA LYS A 68 -0.42 -0.73 -2.56
C LYS A 68 -0.75 -0.25 -1.16
N VAL A 69 -1.92 0.38 -0.97
CA VAL A 69 -2.35 0.88 0.34
C VAL A 69 -2.58 -0.29 1.31
N HIS A 70 -3.23 -1.35 0.84
CA HIS A 70 -3.60 -2.48 1.70
C HIS A 70 -2.46 -3.47 1.96
N LEU A 71 -1.57 -3.69 1.01
CA LEU A 71 -0.50 -4.68 1.12
C LEU A 71 0.76 -4.14 1.83
N VAL A 72 0.95 -2.82 1.87
CA VAL A 72 2.06 -2.19 2.61
C VAL A 72 1.75 -2.11 4.11
N ALA A 73 0.47 -2.05 4.49
CA ALA A 73 0.07 -2.01 5.89
C ALA A 73 0.36 -3.36 6.57
N CYS A 74 1.19 -3.35 7.61
CA CYS A 74 1.35 -4.54 8.45
C CYS A 74 0.05 -4.77 9.24
N GLY A 75 -0.51 -5.98 9.17
CA GLY A 75 -1.71 -6.35 9.92
C GLY A 75 -1.50 -6.51 11.43
N SER A 76 -0.33 -6.18 11.97
CA SER A 76 0.00 -6.30 13.39
C SER A 76 0.87 -5.13 13.87
N SER A 77 0.79 -4.82 15.17
CA SER A 77 1.67 -3.85 15.84
C SER A 77 3.07 -4.41 16.12
N VAL A 78 3.28 -5.73 15.97
CA VAL A 78 4.51 -6.45 16.35
C VAL A 78 5.79 -5.84 15.76
N PRO A 79 5.85 -5.39 14.49
CA PRO A 79 7.04 -4.72 13.98
C PRO A 79 7.35 -3.41 14.71
N SER A 80 6.31 -2.66 15.10
CA SER A 80 6.47 -1.41 15.85
C SER A 80 6.92 -1.71 17.28
N GLU A 81 6.32 -2.70 17.94
CA GLU A 81 6.70 -3.14 19.29
C GLU A 81 8.14 -3.65 19.34
N SER A 82 8.58 -4.39 18.33
CA SER A 82 9.97 -4.84 18.18
C SER A 82 10.93 -3.65 18.04
N ALA A 83 10.59 -2.66 17.20
CA ALA A 83 11.39 -1.44 17.06
C ALA A 83 11.47 -0.65 18.38
N PHE A 84 10.34 -0.50 19.11
CA PHE A 84 10.32 0.17 20.40
C PHE A 84 11.12 -0.59 21.46
N SER A 85 10.96 -1.92 21.55
CA SER A 85 11.72 -2.76 22.49
C SER A 85 13.23 -2.68 22.21
N CYS A 86 13.64 -2.76 20.94
CA CYS A 86 15.03 -2.63 20.53
C CYS A 86 15.58 -1.23 20.87
N SER A 87 14.83 -0.17 20.58
CA SER A 87 15.23 1.20 20.91
C SER A 87 15.37 1.42 22.42
N ALA A 88 14.45 0.85 23.22
CA ALA A 88 14.52 0.90 24.67
C ALA A 88 15.72 0.12 25.21
N PHE A 89 16.06 -1.02 24.61
CA PHE A 89 17.25 -1.79 24.96
C PHE A 89 18.54 -1.01 24.64
N VAL A 90 18.65 -0.42 23.45
CA VAL A 90 19.81 0.41 23.04
C VAL A 90 19.95 1.64 23.93
N ALA A 91 18.83 2.29 24.29
CA ALA A 91 18.83 3.42 25.22
C ALA A 91 19.25 3.01 26.64
N ARG A 92 18.91 1.79 27.09
CA ARG A 92 19.21 1.29 28.44
C ARG A 92 20.59 0.70 28.62
N LYS A 93 21.27 0.26 27.55
CA LYS A 93 22.61 -0.36 27.61
C LYS A 93 23.67 0.70 27.99
N GLU A 94 23.67 1.02 29.29
CA GLU A 94 24.61 1.78 30.11
C GLU A 94 25.19 3.08 29.49
N ARG A 95 24.55 4.22 29.79
CA ARG A 95 25.07 5.58 29.55
C ARG A 95 25.40 5.96 28.11
N SER A 96 24.64 5.46 27.14
CA SER A 96 24.66 6.06 25.82
C SER A 96 24.16 7.51 25.93
N ARG A 97 25.06 8.51 25.93
CA ARG A 97 24.74 9.95 25.79
C ARG A 97 24.20 10.26 24.38
N LEU A 98 23.40 9.36 23.83
CA LEU A 98 22.76 9.52 22.55
C LEU A 98 21.61 10.49 22.75
N SER A 99 21.63 11.58 21.98
CA SER A 99 20.43 12.37 21.80
C SER A 99 19.32 11.48 21.22
N PRO A 100 18.03 11.83 21.42
CA PRO A 100 16.91 11.13 20.81
C PRO A 100 17.07 10.97 19.28
N GLU A 101 17.67 11.97 18.64
CA GLU A 101 17.99 11.98 17.21
C GLU A 101 19.05 10.94 16.82
N ASN A 102 20.17 10.87 17.56
CA ASN A 102 21.22 9.88 17.29
C ASN A 102 20.74 8.45 17.58
N LEU A 103 19.83 8.27 18.55
CA LEU A 103 19.19 6.99 18.82
C LEU A 103 18.30 6.57 17.63
N ALA A 104 17.49 7.48 17.09
CA ALA A 104 16.65 7.22 15.93
C ALA A 104 17.48 6.83 14.70
N TYR A 105 18.59 7.53 14.43
CA TYR A 105 19.51 7.16 13.35
C TYR A 105 20.16 5.80 13.55
N SER A 106 20.54 5.47 14.79
CA SER A 106 21.15 4.17 15.10
C SER A 106 20.16 3.01 14.89
N VAL A 107 18.90 3.17 15.31
CA VAL A 107 17.82 2.20 15.08
C VAL A 107 17.51 2.06 13.59
N PHE A 108 17.46 3.18 12.87
CA PHE A 108 17.25 3.19 11.42
C PHE A 108 18.38 2.47 10.67
N LEU A 109 19.65 2.79 10.98
CA LEU A 109 20.81 2.15 10.36
C LEU A 109 20.82 0.64 10.61
N LYS A 110 20.53 0.22 11.85
CA LYS A 110 20.38 -1.19 12.21
C LYS A 110 19.31 -1.88 11.37
N ASP A 111 18.10 -1.33 11.26
CA ASP A 111 17.03 -1.91 10.42
C ASP A 111 17.41 -2.03 8.94
N LYS A 112 18.22 -1.08 8.42
CA LYS A 112 18.64 -1.10 7.01
C LYS A 112 19.79 -2.05 6.74
N LEU A 113 20.73 -2.22 7.67
CA LEU A 113 21.90 -3.08 7.52
C LEU A 113 21.59 -4.57 7.72
N ASP A 114 20.56 -4.88 8.52
CA ASP A 114 20.12 -6.27 8.78
C ASP A 114 19.38 -6.92 7.59
N LYS A 115 19.18 -6.22 6.46
CA LYS A 115 18.45 -6.70 5.27
C LYS A 115 19.33 -7.37 4.20
N ASN A 116 20.48 -7.93 4.58
CA ASN A 116 21.34 -8.75 3.69
C ASN A 116 20.90 -10.21 3.67
#